data_AF-A0A3P7IAY1-F1
#
_entry.id   AF-A0A3P7IAY1-F1
#
_cell.length_a   1.000
_cell.length_b   1.000
_cell.length_c   1.000
_cell.angle_alpha   90.00
_cell.angle_beta   90.00
_cell.angle_gamma   90.00
#
_symmetry.space_group_name_H-M   'P 1'
#
loop_
_entity.id
_entity.type
_entity.pdbx_description
1 polymer ?
#
loop_
_entity_poly.entity_id
_entity_poly.type
_entity_poly.pdbx_seq_one_letter_code
_entity_poly.pdbx_strand_id
1 'polypeptide(L)'
;MFLEATTIDILKPSNDELRTIIEKTLKKNFKNVEVDVTTCPDLSAAPFSMTSNGFGRKLVIAEVGGPGNLFPVIHKEKEFDLQEICRHCQVPSSFVFGPGAGPWQVVGRNCEMVADANFATSKVCYSISTSIVSR
;
A
#
# COMPACT_ATOMS: atom_id res chain seq x y z
N MET A 1 8.68 -8.16 -18.15
CA MET A 1 7.35 -7.79 -18.71
C MET A 1 7.27 -6.29 -18.63
N PHE A 2 7.06 -5.58 -19.74
CA PHE A 2 6.97 -4.11 -19.70
C PHE A 2 5.67 -3.73 -18.98
N LEU A 3 5.79 -3.02 -17.85
CA LEU A 3 4.65 -2.39 -17.21
C LEU A 3 4.31 -1.14 -18.02
N GLU A 4 3.27 -1.21 -18.85
CA GLU A 4 2.65 0.01 -19.37
C GLU A 4 1.89 0.66 -18.21
N ALA A 5 2.39 1.81 -17.76
CA ALA A 5 1.80 2.56 -16.67
C ALA A 5 0.98 3.73 -17.25
N THR A 6 -0.31 3.78 -16.90
CA THR A 6 -1.13 4.98 -17.11
C THR A 6 -1.08 5.84 -15.86
N THR A 7 -0.76 7.12 -16.02
CA THR A 7 -0.80 8.08 -14.92
C THR A 7 -2.12 8.84 -14.95
N ILE A 8 -2.78 8.91 -13.79
CA ILE A 8 -4.02 9.68 -13.61
C ILE A 8 -3.73 10.74 -12.55
N ASP A 9 -3.89 12.01 -12.92
CA ASP A 9 -3.82 13.11 -11.96
C ASP A 9 -5.12 13.18 -11.16
N ILE A 10 -4.98 13.20 -9.83
CA ILE A 10 -6.10 13.32 -8.90
C ILE A 10 -6.20 14.75 -8.36
N LEU A 11 -7.41 15.14 -8.00
CA LEU A 11 -7.63 16.36 -7.21
C LEU A 11 -6.88 16.25 -5.88
N LYS A 12 -6.28 17.36 -5.43
CA LYS A 12 -5.54 17.47 -4.16
C LYS A 12 -6.16 18.56 -3.28
N PRO A 13 -7.30 18.29 -2.63
CA PRO A 13 -7.91 19.24 -1.69
C PRO A 13 -6.99 19.51 -0.50
N SER A 14 -7.24 20.60 0.23
CA SER A 14 -6.47 20.88 1.45
C SER A 14 -6.79 19.88 2.55
N ASN A 15 -5.87 19.70 3.51
CA ASN A 15 -6.11 18.83 4.66
C ASN A 15 -7.32 19.31 5.48
N ASP A 16 -7.55 20.61 5.59
CA ASP A 16 -8.69 21.18 6.33
C ASP A 16 -10.03 20.87 5.66
N GLU A 17 -10.05 20.91 4.32
CA GLU A 17 -11.21 20.52 3.52
C GLU A 17 -11.51 19.02 3.71
N LEU A 18 -10.50 18.17 3.54
CA LEU A 18 -10.63 16.72 3.73
C LEU A 18 -11.07 16.38 5.15
N ARG A 19 -10.48 17.00 6.18
CA ARG A 19 -10.82 16.81 7.60
C ARG A 19 -12.32 17.05 7.83
N THR A 20 -12.83 18.18 7.32
CA THR A 20 -14.24 18.55 7.47
C THR A 20 -15.18 17.53 6.81
N ILE A 21 -14.85 17.09 5.60
CA ILE A 21 -15.66 16.11 4.84
C ILE A 21 -15.63 14.74 5.50
N ILE A 22 -14.45 14.27 5.91
CA ILE A 22 -14.25 12.95 6.54
C ILE A 22 -15.00 12.90 7.88
N GLU A 23 -14.83 13.91 8.74
CA GLU A 23 -15.50 13.96 10.05
C GLU A 23 -17.02 13.92 9.90
N LYS A 24 -17.57 14.78 9.03
CA LYS A 24 -19.01 14.82 8.74
C LYS A 24 -19.54 13.49 8.24
N THR A 25 -18.77 12.77 7.42
CA THR A 25 -19.19 11.52 6.80
C THR A 25 -19.10 10.36 7.79
N LEU A 26 -18.05 10.29 8.60
CA LEU A 26 -17.89 9.27 9.64
C LEU A 26 -18.97 9.38 10.72
N LYS A 27 -19.38 10.60 11.11
CA LYS A 27 -20.47 10.82 12.10
C LYS A 27 -21.82 10.22 11.69
N LYS A 28 -22.01 9.86 10.42
CA LYS A 28 -23.22 9.15 9.96
C LYS A 28 -23.23 7.67 10.36
N ASN A 29 -22.06 7.09 10.59
CA ASN A 29 -21.89 5.65 10.81
C ASN A 29 -21.34 5.32 12.21
N PHE A 30 -20.72 6.29 12.87
CA PHE A 30 -20.09 6.11 14.18
C PHE A 30 -20.62 7.14 15.19
N LYS A 31 -20.86 6.67 16.42
CA LYS A 31 -21.40 7.51 17.50
C LYS A 31 -20.41 8.59 17.96
N ASN A 32 -19.14 8.22 18.11
CA ASN A 32 -18.07 9.10 18.57
C ASN A 32 -17.04 9.22 17.45
N VAL A 33 -16.78 10.44 16.98
CA VAL A 33 -15.85 10.73 15.89
C VAL A 33 -15.09 12.01 16.21
N GLU A 34 -13.78 11.93 16.10
CA GLU A 34 -12.84 13.05 16.14
C GLU A 34 -11.89 12.89 14.96
N VAL A 35 -11.62 13.98 14.25
CA VAL A 35 -10.73 14.00 13.08
C VAL A 35 -9.93 15.29 13.12
N ASP A 36 -8.61 15.16 13.14
CA ASP A 36 -7.69 16.30 13.23
C ASP A 36 -6.59 16.25 12.19
N VAL A 37 -6.11 17.43 11.83
CA VAL A 37 -4.91 17.62 11.03
C VAL A 37 -3.76 17.86 12.00
N THR A 38 -2.84 16.91 12.09
CA THR A 38 -1.73 16.95 13.06
C THR A 38 -0.39 16.58 12.39
N THR A 39 0.69 16.70 13.15
CA THR A 39 2.01 16.22 12.74
C THR A 39 2.00 14.69 12.73
N CYS A 40 2.55 14.10 11.66
CA CYS A 40 2.69 12.66 11.55
C CYS A 40 3.54 12.13 12.72
N PRO A 41 3.05 11.14 13.50
CA PRO A 41 3.87 10.50 14.52
C PRO A 41 5.01 9.71 13.87
N ASP A 42 6.03 9.37 14.66
CA ASP A 42 7.09 8.48 14.18
C ASP A 42 6.52 7.07 13.94
N LEU A 43 6.31 6.72 12.67
CA LEU A 43 5.77 5.43 12.26
C LEU A 43 6.76 4.28 12.45
N SER A 44 8.05 4.56 12.71
CA SER A 44 9.03 3.52 13.01
C SER A 44 8.97 3.05 14.47
N ALA A 45 8.33 3.85 15.34
CA ALA A 45 8.10 3.51 16.72
C ALA A 45 6.85 2.63 16.90
N ALA A 46 6.72 2.00 18.07
CA ALA A 46 5.48 1.36 18.47
C ALA A 46 4.33 2.39 18.52
N PRO A 47 3.09 2.01 18.13
CA PRO A 47 2.63 0.66 17.81
C PRO A 47 2.78 0.26 16.33
N PHE A 48 3.31 1.14 15.47
CA PHE A 48 3.31 0.93 14.01
C PHE A 48 4.48 0.07 13.53
N SER A 49 5.68 0.32 14.07
CA SER A 49 6.91 -0.43 13.75
C SER A 49 7.22 -0.54 12.25
N MET A 50 6.89 0.49 11.47
CA MET A 50 7.09 0.50 10.03
C MET A 50 8.57 0.72 9.66
N THR A 51 8.95 0.35 8.43
CA THR A 51 10.31 0.62 7.92
C THR A 51 10.60 2.10 7.64
N SER A 52 9.59 2.96 7.68
CA SER A 52 9.68 4.42 7.56
C SER A 52 9.18 5.11 8.83
N ASN A 53 9.71 6.30 9.13
CA ASN A 53 9.26 7.13 10.25
C ASN A 53 8.03 7.99 9.91
N GLY A 54 7.60 8.02 8.65
CA GLY A 54 6.48 8.84 8.23
C GLY A 54 6.16 8.72 6.75
N PHE A 55 5.18 9.52 6.32
CA PHE A 55 4.79 9.65 4.91
C PHE A 55 5.65 10.71 4.21
N GLY A 56 6.15 10.40 3.01
CA GLY A 56 6.94 11.33 2.20
C GLY A 56 6.11 12.47 1.61
N ARG A 57 6.75 13.39 0.88
CA ARG A 57 6.09 14.56 0.27
C ARG A 57 5.41 14.28 -1.08
N LYS A 58 5.84 13.24 -1.78
CA LYS A 58 5.32 12.83 -3.09
C LYS A 58 4.55 11.53 -2.91
N LEU A 59 3.26 11.64 -2.60
CA LEU A 59 2.37 10.49 -2.45
C LEU A 59 1.90 10.02 -3.83
N VAL A 60 1.97 8.71 -4.06
CA VAL A 60 1.55 8.03 -5.28
C VAL A 60 0.79 6.78 -4.88
N ILE A 61 -0.35 6.53 -5.53
CA ILE A 61 -1.04 5.25 -5.45
C ILE A 61 -0.64 4.45 -6.69
N ALA A 62 -0.12 3.24 -6.48
CA ALA A 62 0.18 2.30 -7.54
C ALA A 62 -0.84 1.16 -7.50
N GLU A 63 -1.67 1.05 -8.53
CA GLU A 63 -2.53 -0.10 -8.74
C GLU A 63 -1.86 -1.02 -9.76
N VAL A 64 -1.54 -2.25 -9.35
CA VAL A 64 -0.71 -3.16 -10.14
C VAL A 64 -1.41 -4.51 -10.28
N GLY A 65 -1.68 -4.91 -11.53
CA GLY A 65 -2.39 -6.14 -11.83
C GLY A 65 -3.88 -6.04 -11.48
N GLY A 66 -4.41 -7.04 -10.79
CA GLY A 66 -5.81 -7.09 -10.35
C GLY A 66 -6.34 -8.52 -10.24
N PRO A 67 -7.59 -8.70 -9.77
CA PRO A 67 -8.21 -10.02 -9.60
C PRO A 67 -8.25 -10.87 -10.87
N GLY A 68 -8.23 -10.25 -12.05
CA GLY A 68 -8.18 -10.94 -13.35
C GLY A 68 -6.91 -11.77 -13.57
N ASN A 69 -5.82 -11.48 -12.83
CA ASN A 69 -4.62 -12.32 -12.86
C ASN A 69 -4.78 -13.60 -12.00
N LEU A 70 -5.78 -13.66 -11.13
CA LEU A 70 -6.01 -14.76 -10.20
C LEU A 70 -7.21 -15.62 -10.61
N PHE A 71 -8.26 -15.00 -11.14
CA PHE A 71 -9.54 -15.63 -11.45
C PHE A 71 -10.08 -15.18 -12.81
N PRO A 72 -10.69 -16.08 -13.62
CA PRO A 72 -10.97 -17.51 -13.35
C PRO A 72 -9.77 -18.44 -13.56
N VAL A 73 -8.77 -17.99 -14.31
CA VAL A 73 -7.53 -18.73 -14.57
C VAL A 73 -6.39 -17.97 -13.91
N ILE A 74 -5.55 -18.70 -13.19
CA ILE A 74 -4.37 -18.12 -12.54
C ILE A 74 -3.26 -17.86 -13.57
N HIS A 75 -2.82 -16.62 -13.64
CA HIS A 75 -1.71 -16.14 -14.46
C HIS A 75 -0.43 -16.10 -13.64
N LYS A 76 0.22 -17.25 -13.46
CA LYS A 76 1.40 -17.41 -12.59
C LYS A 76 2.61 -16.59 -13.04
N GLU A 77 2.66 -16.23 -14.33
CA GLU A 77 3.67 -15.36 -14.91
C GLU A 77 3.54 -13.88 -14.51
N LYS A 78 2.44 -13.50 -13.83
CA LYS A 78 2.17 -12.14 -13.38
C LYS A 78 2.79 -11.92 -12.00
N GLU A 79 4.09 -11.75 -12.01
CA GLU A 79 4.91 -11.41 -10.87
C GLU A 79 5.32 -9.94 -10.91
N PHE A 80 5.34 -9.28 -9.76
CA PHE A 80 5.64 -7.86 -9.66
C PHE A 80 6.69 -7.61 -8.58
N ASP A 81 7.73 -6.88 -8.95
CA ASP A 81 8.77 -6.42 -8.03
C ASP A 81 8.43 -5.00 -7.54
N LEU A 82 8.37 -4.81 -6.22
CA LEU A 82 8.00 -3.53 -5.62
C LEU A 82 8.97 -2.40 -5.98
N GLN A 83 10.27 -2.69 -6.13
CA GLN A 83 11.26 -1.70 -6.50
C GLN A 83 11.10 -1.29 -7.97
N GLU A 84 10.79 -2.24 -8.85
CA GLU A 84 10.49 -1.95 -10.25
C GLU A 84 9.22 -1.10 -10.38
N ILE A 85 8.17 -1.41 -9.61
CA ILE A 85 6.96 -0.57 -9.53
C ILE A 85 7.34 0.87 -9.12
N CYS A 86 8.18 1.05 -8.10
CA CYS A 86 8.67 2.37 -7.71
C CYS A 86 9.38 3.12 -8.84
N ARG A 87 10.19 2.42 -9.65
CA ARG A 87 10.87 3.02 -10.81
C ARG A 87 9.85 3.48 -11.87
N HIS A 88 8.86 2.64 -12.18
CA HIS A 88 7.77 2.99 -13.12
C HIS A 88 6.93 4.18 -12.62
N CYS A 89 6.72 4.29 -11.31
CA CYS A 89 6.05 5.43 -10.69
C CYS A 89 6.94 6.69 -10.56
N GLN A 90 8.17 6.68 -11.11
CA GLN A 90 9.13 7.78 -11.02
C GLN A 90 9.44 8.20 -9.57
N VAL A 91 9.51 7.21 -8.68
CA VAL A 91 9.80 7.35 -7.25
C VAL A 91 10.68 6.17 -6.75
N PRO A 92 11.88 5.96 -7.34
CA PRO A 92 12.67 4.73 -7.16
C PRO A 92 13.19 4.49 -5.73
N SER A 93 13.27 5.54 -4.92
CA SER A 93 13.74 5.52 -3.53
C SER A 93 12.59 5.86 -2.58
N SER A 94 11.51 5.09 -2.67
CA SER A 94 10.30 5.31 -1.88
C SER A 94 10.12 4.30 -0.76
N PHE A 95 9.36 4.73 0.23
CA PHE A 95 8.68 3.85 1.15
C PHE A 95 7.34 3.41 0.53
N VAL A 96 7.09 2.10 0.50
CA VAL A 96 5.90 1.46 -0.06
C VAL A 96 5.21 0.65 1.02
N PHE A 97 3.91 0.80 1.15
CA PHE A 97 3.10 -0.03 2.02
C PHE A 97 1.72 -0.27 1.41
N GLY A 98 1.10 -1.39 1.76
CA GLY A 98 -0.24 -1.72 1.30
C GLY A 98 -0.50 -3.21 1.18
N PRO A 99 -1.75 -3.60 0.86
CA PRO A 99 -2.13 -4.99 0.69
C PRO A 99 -1.82 -5.51 -0.71
N GLY A 100 -1.68 -6.83 -0.84
CA GLY A 100 -1.63 -7.53 -2.12
C GLY A 100 -1.54 -9.05 -1.95
N ALA A 101 -1.60 -9.78 -3.05
CA ALA A 101 -1.26 -11.20 -3.03
C ALA A 101 0.25 -11.35 -2.78
N GLY A 102 0.62 -12.21 -1.84
CA GLY A 102 2.02 -12.46 -1.51
C GLY A 102 2.75 -13.33 -2.54
N PRO A 103 4.10 -13.27 -2.55
CA PRO A 103 4.93 -13.96 -3.53
C PRO A 103 4.94 -15.47 -3.25
N TRP A 104 3.97 -16.19 -3.83
CA TRP A 104 3.78 -17.63 -3.59
C TRP A 104 5.00 -18.47 -3.96
N GLN A 105 5.84 -18.01 -4.89
CA GLN A 105 7.09 -18.64 -5.30
C GLN A 105 8.14 -18.61 -4.19
N VAL A 106 8.18 -17.53 -3.42
CA VAL A 106 9.11 -17.34 -2.29
C VAL A 106 8.58 -18.03 -1.04
N VAL A 107 7.27 -17.92 -0.79
CA VAL A 107 6.61 -18.46 0.40
C VAL A 107 6.29 -19.96 0.26
N GLY A 108 6.25 -20.49 -0.97
CA GLY A 108 5.90 -21.87 -1.30
C GLY A 108 4.39 -22.16 -1.30
N ARG A 109 3.55 -21.15 -1.08
CA ARG A 109 2.08 -21.25 -1.03
C ARG A 109 1.43 -19.89 -1.23
N ASN A 110 0.16 -19.89 -1.58
CA ASN A 110 -0.65 -18.68 -1.63
C ASN A 110 -0.72 -18.03 -0.25
N CYS A 111 -0.61 -16.71 -0.23
CA CYS A 111 -0.70 -15.91 0.99
C CYS A 111 -1.13 -14.49 0.67
N GLU A 112 -1.60 -13.79 1.69
CA GLU A 112 -1.82 -12.35 1.65
C GLU A 112 -0.56 -11.64 2.15
N MET A 113 -0.20 -10.55 1.50
CA MET A 113 0.92 -9.70 1.84
C MET A 113 0.43 -8.35 2.34
N VAL A 114 0.98 -7.92 3.47
CA VAL A 114 1.02 -6.51 3.85
C VAL A 114 2.44 -6.02 3.62
N ALA A 115 2.65 -5.27 2.55
CA ALA A 115 3.93 -4.71 2.18
C ALA A 115 4.32 -3.57 3.14
N ASP A 116 5.61 -3.52 3.50
CA ASP A 116 6.28 -2.45 4.25
C ASP A 116 7.75 -2.38 3.82
N ALA A 117 8.02 -1.75 2.67
CA ALA A 117 9.34 -1.73 2.06
C ALA A 117 9.87 -0.30 1.88
N ASN A 118 11.05 -0.01 2.42
CA ASN A 118 11.73 1.26 2.30
C ASN A 118 12.97 1.13 1.40
N PHE A 119 12.81 1.52 0.13
CA PHE A 119 13.87 1.50 -0.87
C PHE A 119 14.82 2.70 -0.80
N ALA A 120 14.57 3.69 0.08
CA ALA A 120 15.52 4.77 0.33
C ALA A 120 16.64 4.35 1.29
N THR A 121 16.33 3.45 2.23
CA THR A 121 17.30 2.93 3.23
C THR A 121 17.60 1.43 3.05
N SER A 122 17.06 0.82 1.99
CA SER A 122 17.14 -0.62 1.70
C SER A 122 16.64 -1.51 2.85
N LYS A 123 15.70 -1.01 3.67
CA LYS A 123 15.03 -1.78 4.72
C LYS A 123 13.73 -2.35 4.18
N VAL A 124 13.51 -3.67 4.31
CA VAL A 124 12.28 -4.33 3.86
C VAL A 124 11.71 -5.14 5.01
N CYS A 125 10.43 -4.91 5.32
CA CYS A 125 9.62 -5.71 6.24
C CYS A 125 8.36 -6.16 5.49
N TYR A 126 7.87 -7.34 5.78
CA TYR A 126 6.56 -7.76 5.29
C TYR A 126 5.92 -8.67 6.33
N SER A 127 4.62 -8.49 6.53
CA SER A 127 3.84 -9.50 7.25
C SER A 127 3.11 -10.34 6.22
N ILE A 128 3.26 -11.66 6.37
CA ILE A 128 2.60 -12.64 5.52
C ILE A 128 1.54 -13.32 6.38
N SER A 129 0.28 -13.23 5.95
CA SER A 129 -0.79 -14.04 6.52
C SER A 129 -1.11 -15.17 5.57
N THR A 130 -1.02 -16.41 6.06
CA THR A 130 -1.39 -17.58 5.28
C THR A 130 -2.81 -17.97 5.63
N SER A 131 -3.73 -17.78 4.68
CA SER A 131 -5.06 -18.37 4.78
C SER A 131 -4.96 -19.86 4.49
N ILE A 132 -5.14 -20.72 5.49
CA ILE A 132 -5.41 -22.15 5.25
C ILE A 132 -6.86 -22.22 4.76
N VAL A 133 -7.07 -22.18 3.46
CA VAL A 133 -8.35 -22.59 2.88
C VAL A 133 -8.31 -24.11 2.80
N SER A 134 -8.76 -24.81 3.85
CA SER A 134 -9.11 -26.23 3.70
C SER A 134 -10.28 -26.30 2.73
N ARG A 135 -10.04 -26.82 1.53
CA ARG A 135 -11.13 -27.26 0.67
C ARG A 135 -11.80 -28.48 1.28
#